data_AF-A0A4U3AZB6-F1
#
_entry.id   AF-A0A4U3AZB6-F1
#
_cell.length_a   1.000
_cell.length_b   1.000
_cell.length_c   1.000
_cell.angle_alpha   90.00
_cell.angle_beta   90.00
_cell.angle_gamma   90.00
#
_symmetry.space_group_name_H-M   'P 1'
#
loop_
_entity.id
_entity.type
_entity.pdbx_description
1 polymer ?
#
loop_
_entity_poly.entity_id
_entity_poly.type
_entity_poly.pdbx_seq_one_letter_code
_entity_poly.pdbx_strand_id
1 'polypeptide(L)' 'MEQFINPRVKDIQISGIRQFSNMIQNYDNLISLTIGQPDFPTPSLVKEAAKRAITENYTSYTHNAGLLELRKAACNFVKD' A
#
# COMPACT_ATOMS: atom_id res chain seq x y z
N MET A 1 22.60 21.60 -3.93
CA MET A 1 21.85 20.33 -3.83
C MET A 1 21.26 19.91 -5.18
N GLU A 2 20.71 20.84 -5.97
CA GLU A 2 20.09 20.55 -7.29
C GLU A 2 21.00 19.95 -8.36
N GLN A 3 22.32 20.14 -8.25
CA GLN A 3 23.31 19.55 -9.15
C GLN A 3 23.56 18.06 -8.91
N PHE A 4 23.09 17.51 -7.78
CA PHE A 4 23.27 16.10 -7.40
C PHE A 4 22.01 15.27 -7.64
N ILE A 5 20.96 15.85 -8.24
CA ILE A 5 19.70 15.19 -8.52
C ILE A 5 19.63 14.83 -10.00
N ASN A 6 19.23 13.59 -10.31
CA ASN A 6 19.02 13.13 -11.68
C ASN A 6 18.07 14.08 -12.43
N PRO A 7 18.43 14.57 -13.64
CA PRO A 7 17.58 15.50 -14.39
C PRO A 7 16.14 15.02 -14.60
N ARG A 8 15.91 13.71 -14.78
CA ARG A 8 14.56 13.14 -14.97
C ARG A 8 13.65 13.34 -13.76
N VAL A 9 14.22 13.45 -12.57
CA VAL A 9 13.45 13.71 -11.33
C VAL A 9 12.91 15.14 -11.32
N LYS A 10 13.58 16.07 -12.00
CA LYS A 10 13.16 17.48 -12.07
C LYS A 10 11.86 17.65 -12.86
N ASP A 11 11.58 16.72 -13.77
CA ASP A 11 10.38 16.76 -14.60
C ASP A 11 9.15 16.14 -13.92
N ILE A 12 9.34 15.45 -12.78
CA ILE A 12 8.24 14.84 -12.02
C ILE A 12 7.40 15.94 -11.38
N GLN A 13 6.15 16.05 -11.84
CA GLN A 13 5.19 17.02 -11.31
C GLN A 13 4.53 16.52 -10.02
N ILE A 14 3.97 17.46 -9.25
CA ILE A 14 3.14 17.13 -8.08
C ILE A 14 1.89 16.39 -8.55
N SER A 15 1.50 15.35 -7.81
CA SER A 15 0.26 14.61 -8.07
C SER A 15 -0.97 15.53 -7.96
N GLY A 16 -1.78 15.56 -9.01
CA GLY A 16 -3.05 16.29 -9.02
C GLY A 16 -4.04 15.81 -7.94
N ILE A 17 -4.03 14.50 -7.64
CA ILE A 17 -4.84 13.93 -6.55
C ILE A 17 -4.42 14.55 -5.21
N ARG A 18 -3.11 14.74 -4.99
CA ARG A 18 -2.60 15.34 -3.76
C ARG A 18 -2.91 16.82 -3.68
N GLN A 19 -2.77 17.56 -4.78
CA GLN A 19 -3.13 18.98 -4.84
C GLN A 19 -4.60 19.17 -4.49
N PHE A 20 -5.49 18.41 -5.14
CA PHE A 20 -6.93 18.46 -4.88
C PHE A 20 -7.26 18.08 -3.43
N SER A 21 -6.72 16.97 -2.92
CA SER A 21 -6.95 16.54 -1.53
C SER A 21 -6.52 17.58 -0.50
N ASN A 22 -5.40 18.28 -0.73
CA ASN A 22 -4.95 19.36 0.14
C ASN A 22 -5.84 20.61 0.04
N MET A 23 -6.35 20.93 -1.16
CA MET A 23 -7.23 22.09 -1.36
C MET A 23 -8.54 21.95 -0.61
N ILE A 24 -9.11 20.75 -0.59
CA ILE A 24 -10.44 20.51 0.00
C ILE A 24 -10.40 20.18 1.50
N GLN A 25 -9.20 20.08 2.11
CA GLN A 25 -9.01 19.58 3.48
C GLN A 25 -9.72 20.42 4.56
N ASN A 26 -9.92 21.72 4.31
CA ASN A 26 -10.52 22.66 5.26
C ASN A 26 -12.02 22.92 5.00
N TYR A 27 -12.63 22.18 4.07
CA TYR A 27 -14.05 22.32 3.77
C TYR A 27 -14.85 21.29 4.57
N ASP A 28 -15.69 21.78 5.46
CA ASP A 28 -16.59 20.94 6.24
C ASP A 28 -17.72 20.38 5.36
N ASN A 29 -18.28 19.23 5.77
CA ASN A 29 -19.43 18.58 5.14
C ASN A 29 -19.23 18.13 3.67
N LEU A 30 -17.99 17.90 3.24
CA LEU A 30 -17.73 17.28 1.95
C LEU A 30 -17.88 15.76 2.00
N ILE A 31 -18.46 15.19 0.94
CA ILE A 31 -18.46 13.75 0.69
C ILE A 31 -17.29 13.43 -0.25
N SER A 32 -16.30 12.71 0.27
CA SER A 32 -15.14 12.28 -0.53
C SER A 32 -15.47 11.02 -1.33
N LEU A 33 -15.54 11.18 -2.66
CA LEU A 33 -15.72 10.07 -3.61
C LEU A 33 -14.42 9.69 -4.33
N THR A 34 -13.28 10.15 -3.82
CA THR A 34 -11.96 10.01 -4.46
C THR A 34 -11.04 9.03 -3.74
N ILE A 35 -11.55 8.31 -2.73
CA ILE A 35 -10.77 7.36 -1.94
C ILE A 35 -10.48 6.12 -2.80
N GLY A 36 -9.20 5.81 -2.99
CA GLY A 36 -8.74 4.67 -3.81
C GLY A 36 -8.55 3.36 -3.04
N GLN A 37 -9.23 3.20 -1.89
CA GLN A 37 -9.12 2.03 -1.01
C GLN A 37 -10.50 1.62 -0.48
N PRO A 38 -10.65 0.37 0.00
CA PRO A 38 -11.87 -0.06 0.68
C PRO A 38 -12.18 0.73 1.95
N ASP A 39 -13.46 0.81 2.30
CA ASP A 39 -14.00 1.45 3.51
C ASP A 39 -14.13 0.48 4.69
N PHE A 40 -14.07 -0.83 4.44
CA PHE A 40 -14.12 -1.85 5.47
C PHE A 40 -12.74 -2.18 6.06
N PRO A 41 -12.68 -2.57 7.36
CA PRO A 41 -11.44 -2.99 7.98
C PRO A 41 -10.95 -4.34 7.44
N THR A 42 -9.64 -4.59 7.53
CA THR A 42 -9.06 -5.91 7.22
C THR A 42 -9.77 -7.03 8.02
N PRO A 43 -10.11 -8.18 7.38
CA PRO A 43 -10.77 -9.30 8.05
C PRO A 43 -10.01 -9.83 9.26
N SER A 44 -10.72 -10.26 10.31
CA SER A 44 -10.12 -10.71 11.57
C SER A 44 -9.17 -11.90 11.40
N LEU A 45 -9.48 -12.84 10.49
CA LEU A 45 -8.61 -13.99 10.21
C LEU A 45 -7.21 -13.55 9.76
N VAL A 46 -7.12 -12.52 8.91
CA VAL A 46 -5.85 -11.98 8.41
C VAL A 46 -5.11 -11.27 9.54
N LYS A 47 -5.82 -10.50 10.37
CA LYS A 47 -5.24 -9.83 11.55
C LYS A 47 -4.61 -10.84 12.52
N GLU A 48 -5.30 -11.94 12.82
CA GLU A 48 -4.78 -12.97 13.72
C GLU A 48 -3.57 -13.72 13.14
N ALA A 49 -3.56 -14.01 11.83
CA ALA A 49 -2.40 -14.59 11.17
C ALA A 49 -1.16 -13.66 11.24
N ALA A 50 -1.35 -12.36 11.04
CA ALA A 50 -0.29 -11.36 11.16
C ALA A 50 0.24 -11.26 12.62
N LYS A 51 -0.65 -11.24 13.62
CA LYS A 51 -0.26 -11.26 15.04
C LYS A 51 0.56 -12.50 15.38
N ARG A 52 0.12 -13.68 14.92
CA ARG A 52 0.85 -14.94 15.10
C ARG A 52 2.24 -14.86 14.48
N ALA A 53 2.37 -14.33 13.28
CA ALA A 53 3.65 -14.20 12.61
C ALA A 53 4.64 -13.31 13.41
N ILE A 54 4.12 -12.26 14.05
CA ILE A 54 4.91 -11.42 14.97
C ILE A 54 5.33 -12.23 16.21
N THR A 55 4.39 -12.92 16.86
CA THR A 55 4.66 -13.73 18.07
C THR A 55 5.67 -14.85 17.83
N GLU A 56 5.62 -15.48 16.65
CA GLU A 56 6.52 -16.56 16.23
C GLU A 56 7.84 -16.05 15.62
N ASN A 57 8.10 -14.73 15.63
CA ASN A 57 9.32 -14.11 15.13
C ASN A 57 9.62 -14.41 13.64
N TYR A 58 8.62 -14.42 12.77
CA TYR A 58 8.86 -14.46 11.30
C TYR A 58 9.40 -13.11 10.81
N THR A 59 10.67 -12.85 11.07
CA THR A 59 11.37 -11.58 10.79
C THR A 59 12.59 -11.76 9.88
N SER A 60 12.89 -12.99 9.48
CA SER A 60 14.02 -13.32 8.61
C SER A 60 13.73 -13.00 7.14
N TYR A 61 14.80 -12.80 6.37
CA TYR A 61 14.69 -12.63 4.93
C TYR A 61 13.96 -13.80 4.28
N THR A 62 13.08 -13.45 3.35
CA THR A 62 12.47 -14.41 2.43
C THR A 62 13.26 -14.43 1.11
N HIS A 63 12.94 -15.36 0.23
CA HIS A 63 13.47 -15.33 -1.14
C HIS A 63 13.10 -14.01 -1.83
N ASN A 64 13.90 -13.52 -2.79
CA ASN A 64 13.62 -12.26 -3.52
C ASN A 64 12.21 -12.23 -4.18
N ALA A 65 11.70 -13.40 -4.54
CA ALA A 65 10.37 -13.58 -5.11
C ALA A 65 9.24 -13.71 -4.06
N GLY A 66 9.57 -13.66 -2.77
CA GLY A 66 8.67 -13.93 -1.66
C GLY A 66 8.56 -15.41 -1.27
N LEU A 67 7.83 -15.64 -0.18
CA LEU A 67 7.54 -16.97 0.38
C LEU A 67 6.91 -17.90 -0.66
N LEU A 68 7.36 -19.16 -0.68
CA LEU A 68 6.87 -20.13 -1.66
C LEU A 68 5.39 -20.46 -1.42
N GLU A 69 4.98 -20.58 -0.16
CA GLU A 69 3.60 -20.82 0.24
C GLU A 69 2.67 -19.69 -0.20
N LEU A 70 3.09 -18.42 -0.07
CA LEU A 70 2.31 -17.27 -0.54
C LEU A 70 2.15 -17.30 -2.06
N ARG A 71 3.24 -17.58 -2.80
CA ARG A 71 3.18 -17.68 -4.27
C ARG A 71 2.27 -18.80 -4.75
N LYS A 72 2.30 -19.97 -4.08
CA LYS A 72 1.39 -21.09 -4.38
C LYS A 72 -0.06 -20.72 -4.09
N ALA A 73 -0.33 -20.07 -2.94
CA ALA A 73 -1.68 -19.63 -2.58
C ALA A 73 -2.23 -18.62 -3.58
N ALA A 74 -1.43 -17.63 -4.00
CA ALA A 74 -1.82 -16.66 -5.04
C ALA A 74 -2.10 -17.34 -6.39
N CYS A 75 -1.25 -18.29 -6.80
CA CYS A 75 -1.44 -19.05 -8.04
C CYS A 75 -2.74 -19.87 -8.02
N ASN A 76 -3.10 -20.47 -6.89
CA ASN A 76 -4.36 -21.21 -6.77
C ASN A 76 -5.56 -20.25 -6.80
N PHE A 77 -5.49 -19.14 -6.07
CA PHE A 77 -6.57 -18.15 -6.02
C PHE A 77 -6.96 -17.58 -7.39
N VAL A 78 -5.99 -17.37 -8.29
CA VAL A 78 -6.25 -16.83 -9.64
C VAL A 78 -6.63 -17.89 -10.68
N LYS A 79 -6.50 -19.18 -10.35
CA LYS A 79 -6.91 -20.29 -11.23
C LYS A 79 -8.39 -20.60 -11.10
N ASP A 80 -8.93 -20.39 -9.90
CA ASP A 80 -10.35 -20.49 -9.58
C ASP A 80 -11.12 -19.30 -10.16
#